data_AF-A0A4P7U9D4-F1
#
_entry.id   AF-A0A4P7U9D4-F1
#
_cell.length_a   1.000
_cell.length_b   1.000
_cell.length_c   1.000
_cell.angle_alpha   90.00
_cell.angle_beta   90.00
_cell.angle_gamma   90.00
#
_symmetry.space_group_name_H-M   'P 1'
#
loop_
_entity.id
_entity.type
_entity.pdbx_description
1 polymer ?
#
loop_
_entity_poly.entity_id
_entity_poly.type
_entity_poly.pdbx_seq_one_letter_code
_entity_poly.pdbx_strand_id
1 'polypeptide(L)'
;MYPPLTYAVAAFLGLVAVLALVALKQPSLEPFVRRAMRAAHAATAAVVALDAIKLMQGHEVDNMVTHVGYMVASVGLPVILLSQRGEFDEEGNAVLDDEGNPVDSPPPHLAVVAICATAMLVLVVRLQLTL
;
A
#
# COMPACT_ATOMS: atom_id res chain seq x y z
N MET A 1 -12.37 2.30 15.76
CA MET A 1 -11.44 3.16 14.97
C MET A 1 -11.68 4.68 15.11
N TYR A 2 -10.91 5.54 14.44
CA TYR A 2 -11.07 7.00 14.37
C TYR A 2 -11.63 7.41 12.99
N PRO A 3 -12.96 7.55 12.83
CA PRO A 3 -13.59 7.73 11.52
C PRO A 3 -13.04 8.90 10.68
N PRO A 4 -12.77 10.09 11.24
CA PRO A 4 -12.24 11.21 10.46
C PRO A 4 -10.85 10.91 9.87
N LEU A 5 -9.99 10.23 10.64
CA LEU A 5 -8.64 9.90 10.21
C LEU A 5 -8.67 8.86 9.09
N THR A 6 -9.50 7.82 9.24
CA THR A 6 -9.62 6.77 8.22
C THR A 6 -10.17 7.32 6.91
N TYR A 7 -11.19 8.18 6.94
CA TYR A 7 -11.71 8.83 5.74
C TYR A 7 -10.68 9.76 5.09
N ALA A 8 -9.86 10.47 5.88
CA ALA A 8 -8.78 11.28 5.35
C ALA A 8 -7.72 10.42 4.63
N VAL A 9 -7.35 9.28 5.21
CA VAL A 9 -6.42 8.33 4.57
C VAL A 9 -7.02 7.73 3.30
N ALA A 10 -8.29 7.34 3.32
CA ALA A 10 -8.99 6.85 2.13
C ALA A 10 -9.04 7.93 1.03
N ALA A 11 -9.40 9.17 1.35
CA ALA A 11 -9.40 10.26 0.38
C ALA A 11 -8.00 10.51 -0.21
N PHE A 12 -6.96 10.46 0.63
CA PHE A 12 -5.58 10.60 0.18
C PHE A 12 -5.13 9.46 -0.74
N LEU A 13 -5.50 8.21 -0.43
CA LEU A 13 -5.26 7.07 -1.32
C LEU A 13 -5.97 7.22 -2.67
N GLY A 14 -7.21 7.73 -2.67
CA GLY A 14 -7.94 8.05 -3.89
C GLY A 14 -7.23 9.11 -4.74
N LEU A 15 -6.72 10.16 -4.10
CA LEU A 15 -5.90 11.18 -4.78
C LEU A 15 -4.63 10.58 -5.38
N VAL A 16 -3.92 9.70 -4.64
CA VAL A 16 -2.72 9.02 -5.14
C VAL A 16 -3.05 8.15 -6.36
N ALA A 17 -4.17 7.43 -6.35
CA ALA A 17 -4.61 6.63 -7.49
C ALA A 17 -4.83 7.49 -8.75
N VAL A 18 -5.52 8.62 -8.60
CA VAL A 18 -5.73 9.57 -9.70
C VAL A 18 -4.41 10.16 -10.19
N LEU A 19 -3.53 10.59 -9.28
CA LEU A 19 -2.22 11.15 -9.64
C LEU A 19 -1.34 10.12 -10.38
N ALA A 20 -1.39 8.84 -9.98
CA ALA A 20 -0.68 7.77 -10.65
C ALA A 20 -1.15 7.57 -12.10
N LEU A 21 -2.46 7.66 -12.35
CA LEU A 21 -3.01 7.58 -13.71
C LEU A 21 -2.64 8.80 -14.55
N VAL A 22 -2.69 10.01 -13.97
CA VAL A 22 -2.26 11.24 -14.66
C VAL A 22 -0.78 11.18 -15.02
N ALA A 23 0.06 10.66 -14.12
CA ALA A 23 1.50 10.51 -14.34
C ALA A 23 1.85 9.57 -15.50
N LEU A 24 0.94 8.68 -15.94
CA LEU A 24 1.13 7.89 -17.18
C LEU A 24 1.23 8.77 -18.43
N LYS A 25 0.55 9.93 -18.43
CA LYS A 25 0.61 10.91 -19.52
C LYS A 25 1.58 12.04 -19.25
N GLN A 26 1.96 12.23 -17.98
CA GLN A 26 2.88 13.28 -17.55
C GLN A 26 3.97 12.70 -16.63
N PRO A 27 5.04 12.11 -17.20
CA PRO A 27 6.07 11.40 -16.44
C PRO A 27 6.80 12.24 -15.38
N SER A 28 6.81 13.57 -15.52
CA SER A 28 7.40 14.48 -14.53
C SER A 28 6.74 14.39 -13.14
N LEU A 29 5.52 13.83 -13.05
CA LEU A 29 4.80 13.62 -11.79
C LEU A 29 5.21 12.34 -11.06
N GLU A 30 5.90 11.41 -11.72
CA GLU A 30 6.22 10.09 -11.16
C GLU A 30 6.94 10.16 -9.79
N PRO A 31 7.99 10.98 -9.59
CA PRO A 31 8.66 11.05 -8.29
C PRO A 31 7.76 11.53 -7.16
N PHE A 32 6.75 12.36 -7.49
CA PHE A 32 5.78 12.86 -6.53
C PHE A 32 4.73 11.80 -6.20
N VAL A 33 4.22 11.08 -7.20
CA VAL A 33 3.30 9.95 -7.01
C VAL A 33 3.93 8.88 -6.11
N ARG A 34 5.19 8.51 -6.36
CA ARG A 34 5.87 7.48 -5.57
C ARG A 34 6.09 7.92 -4.12
N ARG A 35 6.43 9.20 -3.89
CA ARG A 35 6.53 9.77 -2.53
C ARG A 35 5.17 9.82 -1.84
N ALA A 36 4.13 10.24 -2.54
CA ALA A 36 2.78 10.29 -2.02
C ALA A 36 2.27 8.89 -1.65
N MET A 37 2.55 7.88 -2.47
CA MET A 37 2.21 6.48 -2.18
C MET A 37 2.91 5.97 -0.92
N ARG A 38 4.21 6.24 -0.74
CA ARG A 38 4.94 5.90 0.50
C ARG A 38 4.32 6.56 1.72
N ALA A 39 3.96 7.84 1.62
CA ALA A 39 3.28 8.56 2.69
C ALA A 39 1.90 7.95 2.99
N ALA A 40 1.14 7.56 1.96
CA ALA A 40 -0.17 6.93 2.10
C ALA A 40 -0.08 5.54 2.75
N HIS A 41 0.97 4.78 2.45
CA HIS A 41 1.25 3.51 3.12
C HIS A 41 1.59 3.70 4.60
N ALA A 42 2.45 4.67 4.93
CA ALA A 42 2.77 5.01 6.32
C ALA A 42 1.52 5.46 7.10
N ALA A 43 0.68 6.29 6.50
CA ALA A 43 -0.58 6.74 7.12
C ALA A 43 -1.56 5.57 7.33
N THR A 44 -1.68 4.67 6.36
CA THR A 44 -2.48 3.45 6.51
C THR A 44 -1.96 2.56 7.64
N ALA A 45 -0.64 2.36 7.72
CA ALA A 45 -0.02 1.59 8.80
C ALA A 45 -0.30 2.20 10.18
N ALA A 46 -0.27 3.52 10.30
CA ALA A 46 -0.61 4.21 11.54
C ALA A 46 -2.08 4.01 11.94
N VAL A 47 -3.02 4.09 10.98
CA VAL A 47 -4.45 3.81 11.23
C VAL A 47 -4.64 2.39 11.73
N VAL A 48 -4.03 1.41 11.05
CA VAL A 48 -4.10 -0.01 11.43
C VAL A 48 -3.49 -0.24 12.83
N ALA A 49 -2.36 0.39 13.15
CA ALA A 49 -1.75 0.26 14.48
C ALA A 49 -2.64 0.83 15.59
N LEU A 50 -3.26 1.99 15.37
CA LEU A 50 -4.23 2.57 16.31
C LEU A 50 -5.44 1.66 16.51
N ASP A 51 -5.90 1.00 15.45
CA ASP A 51 -7.04 0.08 15.53
C ASP A 51 -6.66 -1.21 16.25
N ALA A 52 -5.45 -1.74 16.02
CA ALA A 52 -4.89 -2.86 16.78
C ALA A 52 -4.85 -2.58 18.29
N ILE A 53 -4.44 -1.36 18.67
CA ILE A 53 -4.42 -0.93 20.07
C ILE A 53 -5.84 -0.93 20.65
N LYS A 54 -6.85 -0.44 19.91
CA LYS A 54 -8.25 -0.45 20.36
C LYS A 54 -8.78 -1.88 20.53
N LEU A 55 -8.45 -2.79 19.63
CA LEU A 55 -8.78 -4.21 19.77
C LEU A 55 -8.17 -4.82 21.04
N MET A 56 -6.89 -4.56 21.31
CA MET A 56 -6.23 -5.03 22.55
C MET A 56 -6.83 -4.43 23.82
N GLN A 57 -7.48 -3.26 23.74
CA GLN A 57 -8.22 -2.63 24.83
C GLN A 57 -9.63 -3.21 25.04
N GLY A 58 -10.04 -4.20 24.24
CA GLY A 58 -11.33 -4.87 24.37
C GLY A 58 -12.45 -4.25 23.54
N HIS A 59 -12.13 -3.53 22.46
CA HIS A 59 -13.14 -3.09 21.50
C HIS A 59 -13.73 -4.30 20.77
N GLU A 60 -15.05 -4.47 20.85
CA GLU A 60 -15.76 -5.50 20.09
C GLU A 60 -15.85 -5.11 18.61
N VAL A 61 -15.75 -6.13 17.75
CA VAL A 61 -15.91 -6.02 16.30
C VAL A 61 -16.81 -7.15 15.84
N ASP A 62 -17.61 -6.90 14.80
CA ASP A 62 -18.60 -7.87 14.30
C ASP A 62 -18.00 -9.24 13.95
N ASN A 63 -16.82 -9.25 13.33
CA ASN A 63 -16.12 -10.48 12.95
C ASN A 63 -14.60 -10.30 13.05
N MET A 64 -14.02 -10.81 14.14
CA MET A 64 -12.60 -10.69 14.45
C MET A 64 -11.68 -11.18 13.32
N VAL A 65 -11.99 -12.34 12.72
CA VAL A 65 -11.16 -12.93 11.65
C VAL A 65 -11.14 -12.03 10.41
N THR A 66 -12.32 -11.55 10.00
CA THR A 66 -12.46 -10.66 8.85
C THR A 66 -11.75 -9.33 9.09
N HIS A 67 -11.92 -8.78 10.30
CA HIS A 67 -11.33 -7.51 10.70
C HIS A 67 -9.79 -7.57 10.69
N VAL A 68 -9.20 -8.59 11.34
CA VAL A 68 -7.75 -8.82 11.33
C VAL A 68 -7.25 -9.09 9.91
N GLY A 69 -8.01 -9.82 9.09
CA GLY A 69 -7.68 -10.02 7.67
C GLY A 69 -7.54 -8.71 6.90
N TYR A 70 -8.46 -7.76 7.12
CA TYR A 70 -8.37 -6.42 6.52
C TYR A 70 -7.19 -5.60 7.05
N MET A 71 -6.86 -5.71 8.34
CA MET A 71 -5.67 -5.05 8.91
C MET A 71 -4.38 -5.53 8.23
N VAL A 72 -4.20 -6.86 8.17
CA VAL A 72 -3.01 -7.48 7.56
C VAL A 72 -2.91 -7.12 6.08
N ALA A 73 -4.03 -7.23 5.34
CA ALA A 73 -4.05 -6.89 3.92
C ALA A 73 -3.72 -5.41 3.65
N SER A 74 -4.24 -4.49 4.48
CA SER A 74 -4.02 -3.05 4.32
C SER A 74 -2.55 -2.65 4.45
N VAL A 75 -1.79 -3.36 5.28
CA VAL A 75 -0.35 -3.11 5.49
C VAL A 75 0.52 -3.92 4.53
N GLY A 76 0.13 -5.17 4.25
CA GLY A 76 0.94 -6.11 3.46
C GLY A 76 0.83 -5.92 1.95
N LEU A 77 -0.32 -5.48 1.43
CA LEU A 77 -0.53 -5.34 -0.02
C LEU A 77 0.50 -4.40 -0.69
N PRO A 78 0.84 -3.24 -0.13
CA PRO A 78 1.86 -2.36 -0.71
C PRO A 78 3.25 -2.98 -0.70
N VAL A 79 3.58 -3.74 0.35
CA VAL A 79 4.85 -4.46 0.43
C VAL A 79 4.92 -5.50 -0.69
N ILE A 80 3.83 -6.22 -0.96
CA ILE A 80 3.80 -7.25 -2.00
C ILE A 80 3.89 -6.62 -3.40
N LEU A 81 3.12 -5.56 -3.66
CA LEU A 81 2.98 -4.99 -5.00
C LEU A 81 4.03 -3.96 -5.36
N LEU A 82 4.62 -3.28 -4.36
CA LEU A 82 5.48 -2.12 -4.60
C LEU A 82 6.93 -2.31 -4.15
N SER A 83 7.26 -3.40 -3.44
CA SER A 83 8.66 -3.68 -3.13
C SER A 83 9.39 -4.07 -4.41
N GLN A 84 10.49 -3.36 -4.69
CA GLN A 84 11.44 -3.79 -5.72
C GLN A 84 12.05 -5.12 -5.25
N ARG A 85 12.01 -6.12 -6.12
CA ARG A 85 12.72 -7.38 -5.93
C ARG A 85 14.00 -7.32 -6.78
N GLY A 86 14.96 -8.20 -6.49
CA GLY A 86 16.08 -8.41 -7.40
C GLY A 86 15.58 -8.82 -8.78
N GLU A 87 16.27 -8.41 -9.83
CA GLU A 87 16.02 -8.86 -11.20
C GLU A 87 16.42 -10.35 -11.33
N PHE A 88 15.63 -11.13 -12.06
CA PHE A 88 15.89 -12.55 -12.31
C PHE A 88 15.95 -12.80 -13.82
N ASP A 89 16.86 -13.68 -14.25
CA ASP A 89 16.98 -14.12 -15.65
C ASP A 89 15.84 -15.08 -16.06
N GLU A 90 15.80 -15.48 -17.33
CA GLU A 90 14.75 -16.37 -17.87
C GLU A 90 14.79 -17.77 -17.23
N GLU A 91 15.93 -18.16 -16.69
CA GLU A 91 16.19 -19.40 -15.98
C GLU A 91 15.85 -19.31 -14.47
N GLY A 92 15.51 -18.12 -13.97
CA GLY A 92 15.12 -17.87 -12.58
C GLY A 92 16.28 -17.64 -11.62
N ASN A 93 17.49 -17.37 -12.11
CA ASN A 93 18.64 -16.95 -11.30
C ASN A 93 18.64 -15.43 -11.11
N ALA A 94 19.17 -14.96 -10.00
CA ALA A 94 19.32 -13.52 -9.78
C ALA A 94 20.33 -12.94 -10.78
N VAL A 95 19.96 -11.84 -11.43
CA VAL A 95 20.88 -11.05 -12.25
C VAL A 95 21.85 -10.34 -11.30
N LEU A 96 23.14 -10.57 -11.46
CA LEU A 96 24.18 -9.99 -10.61
C LEU A 96 24.95 -8.89 -11.36
N ASP A 97 25.36 -7.85 -10.64
CA ASP A 97 26.29 -6.83 -11.13
C ASP A 97 27.73 -7.37 -11.20
N ASP A 98 28.65 -6.53 -11.68
CA ASP A 98 30.08 -6.86 -11.82
C ASP A 98 30.77 -7.20 -10.48
N GLU A 99 30.13 -6.85 -9.36
CA GLU A 99 30.60 -7.08 -7.99
C GLU A 99 29.91 -8.30 -7.33
N GLY A 100 28.98 -8.94 -8.04
CA GLY A 100 28.24 -10.12 -7.58
C GLY A 100 27.01 -9.82 -6.73
N ASN A 101 26.51 -8.58 -6.69
CA ASN A 101 25.29 -8.21 -5.97
C ASN A 101 24.05 -8.30 -6.88
N PRO A 102 22.87 -8.66 -6.36
CA PRO A 102 21.64 -8.64 -7.14
C PRO A 102 21.31 -7.26 -7.69
N VAL A 103 21.03 -7.18 -8.99
CA VAL A 103 20.56 -5.96 -9.64
C VAL A 103 19.14 -5.65 -9.20
N ASP A 104 18.88 -4.39 -8.84
CA ASP A 104 17.55 -3.92 -8.46
C ASP A 104 16.61 -3.90 -9.67
N SER A 105 15.44 -4.54 -9.55
CA SER A 105 14.41 -4.44 -10.59
C SER A 105 13.95 -2.98 -10.78
N PRO A 106 13.58 -2.61 -12.02
CA PRO A 106 13.00 -1.30 -12.29
C PRO A 106 11.78 -1.05 -11.39
N PRO A 107 11.51 0.21 -11.02
CA PRO A 107 10.44 0.52 -10.10
C PRO A 107 9.08 0.11 -10.69
N PRO A 108 8.11 -0.33 -9.86
CA PRO A 108 6.82 -0.80 -10.34
C PRO A 108 6.14 0.22 -11.25
N HIS A 109 5.52 -0.27 -12.33
CA HIS A 109 4.80 0.56 -13.28
C HIS A 109 3.71 1.41 -12.60
N LEU A 110 3.50 2.64 -13.04
CA LEU A 110 2.55 3.57 -12.41
C LEU A 110 1.10 3.05 -12.35
N ALA A 111 0.69 2.23 -13.32
CA ALA A 111 -0.61 1.56 -13.28
C ALA A 111 -0.72 0.58 -12.08
N VAL A 112 0.37 -0.10 -11.70
CA VAL A 112 0.42 -0.97 -10.52
C VAL A 112 0.28 -0.13 -9.25
N VAL A 113 0.90 1.05 -9.21
CA VAL A 113 0.74 2.01 -8.11
C VAL A 113 -0.73 2.46 -7.99
N ALA A 114 -1.38 2.77 -9.10
CA ALA A 114 -2.80 3.16 -9.11
C ALA A 114 -3.72 2.03 -8.60
N ILE A 115 -3.49 0.80 -9.06
CA ILE A 115 -4.23 -0.39 -8.60
C ILE A 115 -4.00 -0.62 -7.11
N CYS A 116 -2.74 -0.54 -6.65
CA CYS A 116 -2.39 -0.71 -5.25
C CYS A 116 -3.08 0.34 -4.37
N ALA A 117 -3.01 1.62 -4.73
CA ALA A 117 -3.68 2.70 -4.01
C ALA A 117 -5.21 2.51 -3.94
N THR A 118 -5.82 2.06 -5.05
CA THR A 118 -7.26 1.77 -5.10
C THR A 118 -7.64 0.59 -4.21
N ALA A 119 -6.85 -0.49 -4.25
CA ALA A 119 -7.08 -1.66 -3.41
C ALA A 119 -6.91 -1.33 -1.93
N MET A 120 -5.88 -0.57 -1.56
CA MET A 120 -5.71 -0.04 -0.20
C MET A 120 -6.90 0.80 0.25
N LEU A 121 -7.42 1.68 -0.61
CA LEU A 121 -8.61 2.48 -0.32
C LEU A 121 -9.80 1.59 0.03
N VAL A 122 -10.04 0.55 -0.75
CA VAL A 122 -11.11 -0.42 -0.48
C VAL A 122 -10.87 -1.14 0.85
N LEU A 123 -9.65 -1.60 1.12
CA LEU A 123 -9.32 -2.32 2.35
C LEU A 123 -9.50 -1.44 3.59
N VAL A 124 -9.04 -0.19 3.54
CA VAL A 124 -9.16 0.78 4.65
C VAL A 124 -10.62 1.15 4.93
N VAL A 125 -11.42 1.34 3.86
CA VAL A 125 -12.87 1.58 4.02
C VAL A 125 -13.57 0.34 4.57
N ARG A 126 -13.21 -0.85 4.10
CA ARG A 126 -13.82 -2.11 4.58
C ARG A 126 -13.46 -2.38 6.04
N LEU A 127 -12.23 -2.10 6.46
CA LEU A 127 -11.82 -2.16 7.86
C LEU A 127 -12.73 -1.29 8.73
N GLN A 128 -13.11 -0.09 8.24
CA GLN A 128 -14.04 0.79 8.94
C GLN A 128 -15.47 0.25 9.04
N LEU A 129 -15.93 -0.48 8.03
CA LEU A 129 -17.28 -1.03 7.99
C LEU A 129 -17.41 -2.34 8.76
N THR A 130 -16.29 -2.91 9.21
CA THR A 130 -16.23 -4.12 10.06
C THR A 130 -15.97 -3.81 11.54
N LEU A 131 -16.29 -2.59 11.97
CA LEU A 131 -16.28 -2.14 13.37
C LEU A 131 -17.70 -2.14 13.93
#